data_AF-A0A126QVW2-F1
#
_entry.id   AF-A0A126QVW2-F1
#
_cell.length_a   1.000
_cell.length_b   1.000
_cell.length_c   1.000
_cell.angle_alpha   90.00
_cell.angle_beta   90.00
_cell.angle_gamma   90.00
#
_symmetry.space_group_name_H-M   'P 1'
#
loop_
_entity.id
_entity.type
_entity.pdbx_description
1 polymer ?
#
loop_
_entity_poly.entity_id
_entity_poly.type
_entity_poly.pdbx_seq_one_letter_code
_entity_poly.pdbx_strand_id
1 'polypeptide(L)' 'MADIKEDCPCKNTNCPRHGNCRECVEFHVKGGKKPPACLRIQWTEYP' A
#
# COMPACT_ATOMS: atom_id res chain seq x y z
N MET A 1 9.86 2.74 14.24
CA MET A 1 10.54 2.70 12.93
C MET A 1 9.47 2.38 11.89
N ALA A 2 9.12 3.32 11.01
CA ALA A 2 8.17 3.06 9.93
C ALA A 2 8.89 2.30 8.81
N ASP A 3 8.33 1.18 8.37
CA ASP A 3 8.82 0.44 7.19
C ASP A 3 8.42 1.27 5.95
N ILE A 4 9.25 2.24 5.60
CA ILE A 4 9.07 3.09 4.43
C ILE A 4 9.66 2.32 3.25
N LYS A 5 8.80 1.68 2.47
CA LYS A 5 9.21 1.11 1.19
C LYS A 5 9.22 2.21 0.13
N GLU A 6 10.40 2.58 -0.34
CA GLU A 6 10.57 3.54 -1.44
C GLU A 6 9.87 3.05 -2.71
N ASP A 7 9.80 1.72 -2.90
CA ASP A 7 9.07 1.05 -3.97
C ASP A 7 7.57 0.87 -3.65
N CYS A 8 6.91 1.88 -3.05
CA CYS A 8 5.48 1.79 -2.83
C CYS A 8 4.75 1.90 -4.18
N PRO A 9 4.10 0.83 -4.68
CA PRO A 9 3.50 0.85 -6.01
C PRO A 9 2.17 1.60 -6.06
N CYS A 10 1.83 2.31 -4.98
CA CYS A 10 0.70 3.20 -4.94
C CYS A 10 0.99 4.42 -5.82
N LYS A 11 0.18 4.61 -6.87
CA LYS A 11 0.29 5.77 -7.77
C LYS A 11 0.03 7.12 -7.09
N ASN A 12 -0.56 7.12 -5.88
CA ASN A 12 -0.83 8.35 -5.14
C ASN A 12 0.35 8.72 -4.24
N THR A 13 1.34 9.39 -4.82
CA THR A 13 2.56 9.86 -4.15
C THR A 13 2.32 10.98 -3.13
N ASN A 14 1.21 11.71 -3.23
CA ASN A 14 0.83 12.75 -2.26
C ASN A 14 0.05 12.19 -1.06
N CYS A 15 -0.14 10.86 -0.97
CA CYS A 15 -0.81 10.28 0.18
C CYS A 15 0.09 10.42 1.42
N PRO A 16 -0.41 10.92 2.56
CA PRO A 16 0.38 11.05 3.79
C PRO A 16 0.84 9.71 4.37
N ARG A 17 0.29 8.60 3.87
CA ARG A 17 0.66 7.21 4.23
C ARG A 17 1.40 6.49 3.09
N HIS A 18 1.80 7.21 2.04
CA HIS A 18 2.61 6.63 0.97
C HIS A 18 3.94 6.13 1.55
N GLY A 19 4.41 4.97 1.11
CA GLY A 19 5.56 4.29 1.71
C GLY A 19 5.30 3.63 3.07
N ASN A 20 4.36 4.13 3.89
CA ASN A 20 4.06 3.56 5.21
C ASN A 20 3.03 2.42 5.12
N CYS A 21 3.53 1.21 4.89
CA CYS A 21 2.70 0.04 4.63
C CYS A 21 1.72 -0.27 5.78
N ARG A 22 2.14 -0.15 7.04
CA ARG A 22 1.30 -0.49 8.20
C ARG A 22 0.07 0.42 8.29
N GLU A 23 0.28 1.73 8.29
CA GLU A 23 -0.83 2.69 8.39
C GLU A 23 -1.70 2.68 7.13
N CYS A 24 -1.11 2.42 5.96
CA CYS A 24 -1.83 2.24 4.71
C CYS A 24 -2.79 1.04 4.77
N VAL A 25 -2.31 -0.13 5.20
CA VAL A 25 -3.13 -1.35 5.34
C VAL A 25 -4.23 -1.12 6.37
N GLU A 26 -3.91 -0.60 7.56
CA GLU A 26 -4.93 -0.35 8.59
C GLU A 26 -6.03 0.60 8.10
N PHE A 27 -5.69 1.67 7.39
CA PHE A 27 -6.68 2.58 6.84
C PHE A 27 -7.57 1.94 5.78
N HIS A 28 -6.98 1.20 4.84
CA HIS A 28 -7.73 0.56 3.76
C HIS A 28 -8.63 -0.58 4.27
N VAL A 29 -8.12 -1.38 5.21
CA VAL A 29 -8.84 -2.50 5.82
C VAL A 29 -9.95 -2.01 6.74
N LYS A 30 -9.68 -1.08 7.68
CA LYS A 30 -10.71 -0.54 8.59
C LYS A 30 -11.72 0.35 7.88
N GLY A 31 -11.32 1.03 6.81
CA GLY A 31 -12.19 1.91 6.03
C GLY A 31 -13.12 1.18 5.06
N GLY A 32 -13.09 -0.16 4.99
CA GLY A 32 -13.90 -0.95 4.05
C GLY A 32 -13.57 -0.66 2.58
N LYS A 33 -12.40 -0.05 2.29
CA LYS A 33 -11.97 0.30 0.93
C LYS A 33 -11.20 -0.85 0.32
N LYS A 34 -11.00 -0.77 -1.01
CA LYS A 34 -10.15 -1.71 -1.75
C LYS A 34 -8.78 -1.87 -1.06
N PRO A 35 -8.22 -3.09 -1.02
CA PRO A 35 -6.91 -3.32 -0.44
C PRO A 35 -5.84 -2.44 -1.10
N PRO A 36 -4.80 -2.07 -0.35
CA PRO A 36 -3.73 -1.21 -0.84
C PRO A 36 -3.07 -1.83 -2.08
N ALA A 37 -2.52 -0.97 -2.95
CA ALA A 37 -1.98 -1.39 -4.24
C ALA A 37 -0.95 -2.53 -4.10
N CYS A 38 -0.04 -2.45 -3.13
CA CYS A 38 0.95 -3.49 -2.86
C CYS A 38 0.34 -4.89 -2.64
N LEU A 39 -0.84 -4.98 -1.99
CA LEU A 39 -1.55 -6.25 -1.78
C LEU A 39 -2.37 -6.69 -3.00
N ARG A 40 -2.56 -5.81 -4.00
CA ARG A 40 -3.26 -6.13 -5.26
C ARG A 40 -2.31 -6.55 -6.38
N ILE A 41 -1.03 -6.15 -6.32
CA ILE A 41 -0.06 -6.35 -7.41
C ILE A 41 0.67 -7.70 -7.31
N GLN A 42 0.59 -8.39 -6.17
CA GLN A 42 1.08 -9.78 -6.00
C GLN A 42 0.42 -10.84 -6.91
N TRP A 43 -0.35 -10.44 -7.92
CA TRP A 43 -1.02 -11.30 -8.89
C TRP A 43 -0.54 -11.11 -10.34
N THR A 44 0.44 -10.25 -10.60
CA THR A 44 0.96 -10.00 -11.98
C THR A 44 2.39 -10.46 -12.22
N GLU A 45 3.05 -11.04 -11.22
CA GLU A 45 4.36 -11.69 -11.37
C GLU A 45 4.28 -13.15 -10.90
N TYR A 46 3.51 -13.95 -11.63
CA TYR A 46 3.70 -15.40 -11.68
C TYR A 46 4.19 -15.70 -13.12
N PRO A 47 5.33 -16.40 -13.29
CA PRO A 47 5.89 -16.69 -14.62
C PRO A 47 4.93 -17.52 -15.48
#